data_AF-A0A9Q8PCM2-F1
#
_entry.id   AF-A0A9Q8PCM2-F1
#
_cell.length_a   1.000
_cell.length_b   1.000
_cell.length_c   1.000
_cell.angle_alpha   90.00
_cell.angle_beta   90.00
_cell.angle_gamma   90.00
#
_symmetry.space_group_name_H-M   'P 1'
#
loop_
_entity.id
_entity.type
_entity.pdbx_description
1 polymer ?
#
loop_
_entity_poly.entity_id
_entity_poly.type
_entity_poly.pdbx_seq_one_letter_code
_entity_poly.pdbx_strand_id
1 'polypeptide(L)'
;MAPKGFKQRAKQDKSTSTQIPAPFTKAPSSLEPLLQRFDPKLVHITHIDRQPADYKKSIFLIPVLLNTTITALLLWRLYVAVPKYFTLAQTLLGYYTPLTVDTTSTTRKQQIGILLRRTLMFLLDFLLFRFVGPWPLTFFLERPSNPVHYRWKLGFRKDEIIVRVSRGWGTEDLMQGVKQGEENPFFKTRVLPAISREVMGKTGYLMMDKSWDLDFEVMLDSHELVKREDVKSKELDKVVFAFLEGAGWVQWKWEGEGQVDVVEGRRQKVVAFKETLGKMGKESLFWKWTEIVEEERDKDGGFTRERQERVAKRVQMEFEKNGVDFDEVVKSSGGLDEVAPSK
;
A
#
# COMPACT_ATOMS: atom_id res chain seq x y z
N MET A 1 -49.98 -35.59 29.74
CA MET A 1 -49.00 -34.49 29.90
C MET A 1 -47.88 -34.71 28.87
N ALA A 2 -47.75 -33.83 27.89
CA ALA A 2 -46.70 -33.84 26.87
C ALA A 2 -46.20 -32.39 26.70
N PRO A 3 -44.88 -32.15 26.56
CA PRO A 3 -44.34 -30.80 26.59
C PRO A 3 -44.53 -30.07 25.26
N LYS A 4 -44.95 -28.80 25.36
CA LYS A 4 -45.06 -27.86 24.23
C LYS A 4 -43.66 -27.41 23.79
N GLY A 5 -43.24 -27.82 22.60
CA GLY A 5 -42.04 -27.31 21.95
C GLY A 5 -42.25 -25.89 21.42
N PHE A 6 -41.43 -24.94 21.88
CA PHE A 6 -41.41 -23.56 21.42
C PHE A 6 -41.01 -23.49 19.93
N LYS A 7 -41.89 -22.97 19.07
CA LYS A 7 -41.51 -22.51 17.72
C LYS A 7 -40.68 -21.24 17.88
N GLN A 8 -39.36 -21.35 17.70
CA GLN A 8 -38.50 -20.19 17.50
C GLN A 8 -38.94 -19.48 16.21
N ARG A 9 -39.47 -18.26 16.37
CA ARG A 9 -39.76 -17.34 15.29
C ARG A 9 -38.42 -16.87 14.75
N ALA A 10 -38.04 -17.34 13.56
CA ALA A 10 -36.86 -16.85 12.86
C ALA A 10 -36.94 -15.32 12.78
N LYS A 11 -35.95 -14.65 13.37
CA LYS A 11 -35.78 -13.21 13.26
C LYS A 11 -35.37 -12.96 11.81
N GLN A 12 -36.32 -12.48 10.99
CA GLN A 12 -35.99 -11.87 9.71
C GLN A 12 -35.12 -10.64 10.00
N ASP A 13 -33.84 -10.73 9.70
CA ASP A 13 -32.97 -9.56 9.64
C ASP A 13 -33.53 -8.61 8.60
N LYS A 14 -33.99 -7.44 9.06
CA LYS A 14 -34.38 -6.34 8.19
C LYS A 14 -33.12 -5.87 7.47
N SER A 15 -33.01 -6.21 6.19
CA SER A 15 -32.06 -5.59 5.28
C SER A 15 -32.39 -4.11 5.10
N THR A 16 -31.84 -3.25 5.95
CA THR A 16 -31.60 -1.85 5.57
C THR A 16 -30.68 -1.91 4.36
N SER A 17 -31.18 -1.53 3.19
CA SER A 17 -30.37 -1.47 1.97
C SER A 17 -29.34 -0.35 2.12
N THR A 18 -28.19 -0.65 2.73
CA THR A 18 -27.00 0.19 2.61
C THR A 18 -26.69 0.29 1.12
N GLN A 19 -26.81 1.49 0.54
CA GLN A 19 -26.49 1.71 -0.86
C GLN A 19 -24.99 1.43 -1.05
N ILE A 20 -24.66 0.53 -1.98
CA ILE A 20 -23.27 0.23 -2.32
C ILE A 20 -22.76 1.39 -3.19
N PRO A 21 -21.66 2.06 -2.81
CA PRO A 21 -21.14 3.18 -3.59
C PRO A 21 -20.51 2.69 -4.90
N ALA A 22 -20.73 3.43 -5.99
CA ALA A 22 -20.04 3.18 -7.25
C ALA A 22 -18.51 3.30 -7.07
N PRO A 23 -17.69 2.50 -7.77
CA PRO A 23 -18.02 1.52 -8.79
C PRO A 23 -18.15 0.10 -8.23
N PHE A 24 -18.34 -0.03 -6.92
CA PHE A 24 -18.39 -1.32 -6.25
C PHE A 24 -19.74 -2.01 -6.47
N THR A 25 -19.69 -3.33 -6.48
CA THR A 25 -20.82 -4.23 -6.58
C THR A 25 -20.71 -5.29 -5.50
N LYS A 26 -21.79 -5.97 -5.14
CA LYS A 26 -21.72 -7.04 -4.15
C LYS A 26 -20.80 -8.17 -4.64
N ALA A 27 -19.91 -8.65 -3.78
CA ALA A 27 -19.05 -9.77 -4.14
C ALA A 27 -19.87 -11.05 -4.37
N PRO A 28 -19.56 -11.86 -5.40
CA PRO A 28 -20.26 -13.10 -5.67
C PRO A 28 -20.01 -14.13 -4.56
N SER A 29 -21.01 -14.95 -4.25
CA SER A 29 -20.92 -15.97 -3.20
C SER A 29 -19.87 -17.06 -3.47
N SER A 30 -19.41 -17.21 -4.72
CA SER A 30 -18.30 -18.10 -5.07
C SER A 30 -16.97 -17.69 -4.42
N LEU A 31 -16.78 -16.40 -4.11
CA LEU A 31 -15.55 -15.89 -3.49
C LEU A 31 -15.55 -15.96 -1.97
N GLU A 32 -16.66 -16.36 -1.35
CA GLU A 32 -16.83 -16.39 0.11
C GLU A 32 -15.69 -17.13 0.85
N PRO A 33 -15.19 -18.30 0.39
CA PRO A 33 -14.08 -18.99 1.06
C PRO A 33 -12.79 -18.15 1.14
N LEU A 34 -12.53 -17.32 0.12
CA LEU A 34 -11.38 -16.43 0.09
C LEU A 34 -11.64 -15.16 0.92
N LEU A 35 -12.83 -14.57 0.81
CA LEU A 35 -13.19 -13.33 1.49
C LEU A 35 -13.17 -13.47 3.02
N GLN A 36 -13.39 -14.68 3.54
CA GLN A 36 -13.24 -14.97 4.98
C GLN A 36 -11.80 -14.91 5.48
N ARG A 37 -10.81 -14.96 4.57
CA ARG A 37 -9.37 -14.83 4.90
C ARG A 37 -8.90 -13.38 4.90
N PHE A 38 -9.61 -12.48 4.23
CA PHE A 38 -9.27 -11.06 4.18
C PHE A 38 -9.61 -10.34 5.51
N ASP A 39 -8.76 -9.39 5.88
CA ASP A 39 -9.07 -8.45 6.97
C ASP A 39 -10.11 -7.42 6.49
N PRO A 40 -11.31 -7.34 7.10
CA PRO A 40 -12.34 -6.36 6.74
C PRO A 40 -11.90 -4.90 6.86
N LYS A 41 -10.91 -4.61 7.71
CA LYS A 41 -10.42 -3.24 7.93
C LYS A 41 -9.55 -2.73 6.78
N LEU A 42 -9.07 -3.62 5.92
CA LEU A 42 -8.15 -3.29 4.84
C LEU A 42 -8.83 -3.42 3.48
N VAL A 43 -8.32 -2.63 2.52
CA VAL A 43 -8.70 -2.73 1.12
C VAL A 43 -7.74 -3.70 0.43
N HIS A 44 -8.28 -4.63 -0.35
CA HIS A 44 -7.50 -5.67 -1.01
C HIS A 44 -7.55 -5.51 -2.52
N ILE A 45 -6.43 -5.74 -3.21
CA ILE A 45 -6.38 -5.79 -4.67
C ILE A 45 -5.82 -7.14 -5.10
N THR A 46 -6.57 -7.83 -5.94
CA THR A 46 -6.17 -9.12 -6.51
C THR A 46 -5.95 -9.02 -8.01
N HIS A 47 -4.92 -9.70 -8.51
CA HIS A 47 -4.70 -9.89 -9.94
C HIS A 47 -3.81 -11.09 -10.21
N ILE A 48 -3.77 -11.52 -11.47
CA ILE A 48 -2.87 -12.58 -11.93
C ILE A 48 -1.62 -11.95 -12.56
N ASP A 49 -0.47 -12.11 -11.90
CA ASP A 49 0.84 -11.80 -12.43
C ASP A 49 1.26 -12.89 -13.42
N ARG A 50 1.32 -12.52 -14.70
CA ARG A 50 1.64 -13.39 -15.84
C ARG A 50 3.10 -13.29 -16.31
N GLN A 51 3.96 -12.63 -15.54
CA GLN A 51 5.37 -12.47 -15.89
C GLN A 51 6.10 -13.82 -15.95
N PRO A 52 7.15 -13.95 -16.78
CA PRO A 52 7.95 -15.18 -16.85
C PRO A 52 8.54 -15.56 -15.49
N ALA A 53 8.53 -16.85 -15.16
CA ALA A 53 9.03 -17.35 -13.88
C ALA A 53 10.51 -16.97 -13.64
N ASP A 54 11.33 -16.95 -14.69
CA ASP A 54 12.76 -16.60 -14.55
C ASP A 54 12.95 -15.10 -14.25
N TYR A 55 12.11 -14.23 -14.81
CA TYR A 55 12.11 -12.81 -14.46
C TYR A 55 11.74 -12.61 -12.98
N LYS A 56 10.74 -13.34 -12.49
CA LYS A 56 10.34 -13.32 -11.06
C LYS A 56 11.47 -13.81 -10.15
N LYS A 57 12.21 -14.87 -10.54
CA LYS A 57 13.38 -15.37 -9.80
C LYS A 57 14.48 -14.32 -9.70
N SER A 58 14.84 -13.67 -10.81
CA SER A 58 15.88 -12.65 -10.84
C SER A 58 15.55 -11.47 -9.93
N ILE A 59 14.30 -11.01 -9.95
CA ILE A 59 13.84 -9.93 -9.07
C ILE A 59 13.88 -10.36 -7.61
N PHE A 60 13.45 -11.57 -7.29
CA PHE A 60 13.43 -12.08 -5.92
C PHE A 60 14.84 -12.36 -5.37
N LEU A 61 15.83 -12.61 -6.24
CA LEU A 61 17.21 -12.84 -5.81
C LEU A 61 17.84 -11.60 -5.16
N ILE A 62 17.50 -10.40 -5.63
CA ILE A 62 18.00 -9.12 -5.10
C ILE A 62 17.72 -8.97 -3.60
N PRO A 63 16.45 -9.02 -3.12
CA PRO A 63 16.14 -8.92 -1.70
C PRO A 63 16.65 -10.12 -0.90
N VAL A 64 16.76 -11.32 -1.47
CA VAL A 64 17.39 -12.47 -0.78
C VAL A 64 18.85 -12.16 -0.45
N LEU A 65 19.64 -11.76 -1.45
CA LEU A 65 21.06 -11.45 -1.26
C LEU A 65 21.25 -10.28 -0.27
N LEU A 66 20.43 -9.23 -0.39
CA LEU A 66 20.48 -8.09 0.50
C LEU A 66 20.17 -8.49 1.95
N ASN A 67 19.05 -9.19 2.19
CA ASN A 67 18.65 -9.58 3.55
C ASN A 67 19.58 -10.63 4.15
N THR A 68 20.13 -11.56 3.36
CA THR A 68 21.16 -12.49 3.82
C THR A 68 22.43 -11.76 4.23
N THR A 69 22.88 -10.77 3.44
CA THR A 69 24.06 -9.96 3.76
C THR A 69 23.85 -9.15 5.04
N ILE A 70 22.71 -8.47 5.17
CA ILE A 70 22.35 -7.72 6.39
C ILE A 70 22.30 -8.67 7.59
N THR A 71 21.69 -9.85 7.45
CA THR A 71 21.62 -10.84 8.53
C THR A 71 23.02 -11.28 8.96
N ALA A 72 23.91 -11.59 8.01
CA ALA A 72 25.28 -11.97 8.31
C ALA A 72 26.05 -10.87 9.05
N LEU A 73 25.89 -9.61 8.63
CA LEU A 73 26.49 -8.45 9.30
C LEU A 73 25.94 -8.23 10.71
N LEU A 74 24.63 -8.38 10.91
CA LEU A 74 23.99 -8.28 12.22
C LEU A 74 24.44 -9.39 13.17
N LEU A 75 24.54 -10.63 12.68
CA LEU A 75 25.02 -11.77 13.46
C LEU A 75 26.50 -11.63 13.81
N TRP A 76 27.32 -11.18 12.86
CA TRP A 76 28.73 -10.86 13.13
C TRP A 76 28.87 -9.74 14.17
N ARG A 77 28.07 -8.68 14.03
CA ARG A 77 28.04 -7.58 15.01
C ARG A 77 27.63 -8.08 16.39
N LEU A 78 26.60 -8.92 16.46
CA LEU A 78 26.13 -9.52 17.72
C LEU A 78 27.24 -10.38 18.35
N TYR A 79 27.91 -11.22 17.57
CA TYR A 79 29.02 -12.05 18.01
C TYR A 79 30.17 -11.23 18.63
N VAL A 80 30.52 -10.09 18.02
CA VAL A 80 31.58 -9.21 18.53
C VAL A 80 31.10 -8.35 19.72
N ALA A 81 29.83 -7.95 19.72
CA ALA A 81 29.26 -7.07 20.74
C ALA A 81 28.97 -7.82 22.04
N VAL A 82 28.27 -8.96 21.98
CA VAL A 82 27.76 -9.68 23.16
C VAL A 82 28.82 -9.90 24.25
N PRO A 83 30.05 -10.38 23.96
CA PRO A 83 31.08 -10.53 24.99
C PRO A 83 31.44 -9.21 25.68
N LYS A 84 31.53 -8.10 24.93
CA LYS A 84 31.83 -6.77 25.49
C LYS A 84 30.72 -6.27 26.40
N TYR A 85 29.47 -6.49 26.01
CA TYR A 85 28.30 -6.13 26.81
C TYR A 85 28.24 -6.96 28.09
N PHE A 86 28.57 -8.24 28.01
CA PHE A 86 28.67 -9.11 29.17
C PHE A 86 29.77 -8.64 30.14
N THR A 87 30.96 -8.30 29.64
CA THR A 87 32.04 -7.74 30.46
C THR A 87 31.66 -6.40 31.10
N LEU A 88 30.96 -5.53 30.38
CA LEU A 88 30.44 -4.27 30.94
C LEU A 88 29.38 -4.50 32.02
N ALA A 89 28.50 -5.49 31.83
CA ALA A 89 27.52 -5.88 32.85
C ALA A 89 28.23 -6.41 34.11
N GLN A 90 29.27 -7.22 33.96
CA GLN A 90 30.10 -7.68 35.10
C GLN A 90 30.76 -6.50 35.83
N THR A 91 31.29 -5.51 35.11
CA THR A 91 31.81 -4.28 35.72
C THR A 91 30.75 -3.51 36.49
N LEU A 92 29.53 -3.40 35.95
CA LEU A 92 28.41 -2.75 36.63
C LEU A 92 27.99 -3.49 37.90
N LEU A 93 28.13 -4.82 37.92
CA LEU A 93 27.88 -5.66 39.09
C LEU A 93 29.04 -5.65 40.12
N GLY A 94 30.10 -4.86 39.88
CA GLY A 94 31.21 -4.67 40.81
C GLY A 94 32.38 -5.65 40.62
N TYR A 95 32.35 -6.50 39.60
CA TYR A 95 33.50 -7.35 39.28
C TYR A 95 34.61 -6.54 38.62
N TYR A 96 35.86 -6.80 38.99
CA TYR A 96 37.01 -6.22 38.32
C TYR A 96 37.21 -6.89 36.95
N THR A 97 37.09 -6.13 35.88
CA THR A 97 37.28 -6.63 34.51
C THR A 97 38.24 -5.71 33.74
N PRO A 98 38.72 -6.11 32.55
CA PRO A 98 39.53 -5.25 31.69
C PRO A 98 38.85 -3.93 31.28
N LEU A 99 37.53 -3.81 31.49
CA LEU A 99 36.74 -2.61 31.19
C LEU A 99 36.43 -1.78 32.44
N THR A 100 36.92 -2.16 33.62
CA THR A 100 36.78 -1.35 34.83
C THR A 100 37.62 -0.09 34.72
N VAL A 101 37.03 1.08 34.97
CA VAL A 101 37.73 2.36 34.94
C VAL A 101 38.21 2.69 36.35
N ASP A 102 39.52 2.76 36.53
CA ASP A 102 40.11 3.25 37.77
C ASP A 102 40.04 4.78 37.80
N THR A 103 39.20 5.30 38.69
CA THR A 103 38.94 6.74 38.81
C THR A 103 40.09 7.51 39.44
N THR A 104 41.05 6.82 40.06
CA THR A 104 42.20 7.43 40.74
C THR A 104 43.38 7.64 39.80
N SER A 105 43.55 6.75 38.81
CA SER A 105 44.62 6.84 37.81
C SER A 105 44.19 7.49 36.49
N THR A 106 42.89 7.67 36.24
CA THR A 106 42.38 8.28 35.00
C THR A 106 41.97 9.74 35.16
N THR A 107 42.32 10.56 34.18
CA THR A 107 41.91 11.98 34.12
C THR A 107 40.43 12.13 33.79
N ARG A 108 39.79 13.24 34.22
CA ARG A 108 38.37 13.53 33.88
C ARG A 108 38.11 13.51 32.37
N LYS A 109 39.05 13.99 31.54
CA LYS A 109 38.94 13.96 30.08
C LYS A 109 38.89 12.51 29.55
N GLN A 110 39.72 11.62 30.09
CA GLN A 110 39.71 10.20 29.73
C GLN A 110 38.41 9.51 30.18
N GLN A 111 37.93 9.81 31.38
CA GLN A 111 36.66 9.28 31.90
C GLN A 111 35.48 9.68 31.01
N ILE A 112 35.38 10.96 30.63
CA ILE A 112 34.36 11.45 29.70
C ILE A 112 34.50 10.77 28.33
N GLY A 113 35.72 10.62 27.82
CA GLY A 113 35.98 9.96 26.54
C GLY A 113 35.55 8.47 26.54
N ILE A 114 35.82 7.76 27.64
CA ILE A 114 35.40 6.36 27.81
C ILE A 114 33.87 6.28 27.87
N LEU A 115 33.22 7.15 28.66
CA LEU A 115 31.78 7.22 28.77
C LEU A 115 31.13 7.47 27.40
N LEU A 116 31.60 8.49 26.68
CA LEU A 116 31.07 8.86 25.37
C LEU A 116 31.21 7.70 24.35
N ARG A 117 32.37 7.04 24.29
CA ARG A 117 32.58 5.89 23.39
C ARG A 117 31.65 4.72 23.70
N ARG A 118 31.43 4.42 24.99
CA ARG A 118 30.50 3.37 25.42
C ARG A 118 29.07 3.76 25.05
N THR A 119 28.63 4.95 25.41
CA THR A 119 27.28 5.46 25.08
C THR A 119 27.03 5.45 23.58
N LEU A 120 28.01 5.88 22.77
CA LEU A 120 27.88 5.86 21.32
C LEU A 120 27.80 4.43 20.76
N MET A 121 28.60 3.50 21.29
CA MET A 121 28.50 2.08 20.93
C MET A 121 27.11 1.52 21.23
N PHE A 122 26.57 1.77 22.43
CA PHE A 122 25.23 1.36 22.83
C PHE A 122 24.16 1.97 21.92
N LEU A 123 24.24 3.27 21.64
CA LEU A 123 23.30 3.98 20.79
C LEU A 123 23.32 3.43 19.36
N LEU A 124 24.50 3.25 18.77
CA LEU A 124 24.62 2.73 17.41
C LEU A 124 24.09 1.30 17.30
N ASP A 125 24.40 0.44 18.26
CA ASP A 125 23.87 -0.94 18.27
C ASP A 125 22.35 -0.93 18.45
N PHE A 126 21.82 -0.09 19.34
CA PHE A 126 20.38 0.07 19.50
C PHE A 126 19.71 0.52 18.20
N LEU A 127 20.21 1.57 17.55
CA LEU A 127 19.66 2.06 16.28
C LEU A 127 19.75 1.01 15.18
N LEU A 128 20.86 0.29 15.10
CA LEU A 128 21.08 -0.78 14.13
C LEU A 128 20.03 -1.89 14.29
N PHE A 129 19.89 -2.46 15.49
CA PHE A 129 18.93 -3.55 15.69
C PHE A 129 17.47 -3.07 15.70
N ARG A 130 17.19 -1.81 16.06
CA ARG A 130 15.83 -1.25 16.10
C ARG A 130 15.28 -0.91 14.72
N PHE A 131 16.12 -0.44 13.80
CA PHE A 131 15.69 0.05 12.47
C PHE A 131 16.10 -0.89 11.33
N VAL A 132 17.29 -1.48 11.38
CA VAL A 132 17.78 -2.41 10.34
C VAL A 132 17.41 -3.85 10.66
N GLY A 133 17.43 -4.23 11.95
CA GLY A 133 17.07 -5.57 12.42
C GLY A 133 15.71 -6.11 11.96
N PRO A 134 14.64 -5.29 11.90
CA PRO A 134 13.34 -5.77 11.43
C PRO A 134 13.34 -6.26 9.98
N TRP A 135 14.18 -5.72 9.08
CA TRP A 135 14.11 -6.05 7.65
C TRP A 135 14.37 -7.53 7.33
N PRO A 136 15.47 -8.16 7.79
CA PRO A 136 15.65 -9.59 7.59
C PRO A 136 14.65 -10.42 8.40
N LEU A 137 14.22 -9.94 9.57
CA LEU A 137 13.20 -10.65 10.36
C LEU A 137 11.88 -10.72 9.59
N THR A 138 11.43 -9.62 8.99
CA THR A 138 10.20 -9.61 8.20
C THR A 138 10.36 -10.47 6.94
N PHE A 139 11.52 -10.38 6.29
CA PHE A 139 11.78 -11.13 5.06
C PHE A 139 11.85 -12.67 5.26
N PHE A 140 12.45 -13.15 6.35
CA PHE A 140 12.67 -14.58 6.59
C PHE A 140 11.71 -15.23 7.59
N LEU A 141 11.24 -14.47 8.59
CA LEU A 141 10.62 -15.02 9.81
C LEU A 141 9.29 -14.35 10.18
N GLU A 142 8.77 -13.42 9.37
CA GLU A 142 7.45 -12.83 9.63
C GLU A 142 6.37 -13.90 9.71
N ARG A 143 5.43 -13.65 10.60
CA ARG A 143 4.20 -14.42 10.76
C ARG A 143 3.03 -13.52 10.41
N PRO A 144 1.97 -14.05 9.80
CA PRO A 144 1.71 -15.48 9.56
C PRO A 144 2.50 -16.10 8.40
N SER A 145 2.87 -15.32 7.39
CA SER A 145 3.68 -15.75 6.26
C SER A 145 4.70 -14.67 5.90
N ASN A 146 5.73 -15.04 5.14
CA ASN A 146 6.80 -14.16 4.72
C ASN A 146 7.22 -14.45 3.27
N PRO A 147 7.98 -13.55 2.61
CA PRO A 147 8.37 -13.72 1.21
C PRO A 147 9.06 -15.05 0.91
N VAL A 148 9.94 -15.51 1.81
CA VAL A 148 10.68 -16.76 1.64
C VAL A 148 9.76 -17.97 1.82
N HIS A 149 8.87 -17.95 2.81
CA HIS A 149 7.86 -18.98 3.01
C HIS A 149 6.95 -19.13 1.79
N TYR A 150 6.48 -18.01 1.23
CA TYR A 150 5.71 -17.98 0.00
C TYR A 150 6.43 -18.68 -1.15
N ARG A 151 7.71 -18.35 -1.37
CA ARG A 151 8.52 -18.97 -2.43
C ARG A 151 8.86 -20.43 -2.17
N TRP A 152 9.05 -20.84 -0.93
CA TRP A 152 9.24 -22.26 -0.59
C TRP A 152 7.99 -23.10 -0.82
N LYS A 153 6.80 -22.55 -0.57
CA LYS A 153 5.53 -23.27 -0.74
C LYS A 153 5.04 -23.31 -2.18
N LEU A 154 5.05 -22.16 -2.87
CA LEU A 154 4.48 -22.05 -4.21
C LEU A 154 5.51 -22.29 -5.33
N GLY A 155 6.76 -21.86 -5.11
CA GLY A 155 7.79 -21.74 -6.12
C GLY A 155 7.66 -20.46 -6.96
N PHE A 156 8.14 -20.54 -8.20
CA PHE A 156 7.98 -19.49 -9.21
C PHE A 156 7.14 -20.05 -10.36
N ARG A 157 6.00 -19.43 -10.62
CA ARG A 157 5.02 -19.85 -11.64
C ARG A 157 4.80 -18.72 -12.64
N LYS A 158 4.37 -19.09 -13.85
CA LYS A 158 4.00 -18.11 -14.87
C LYS A 158 2.80 -17.29 -14.42
N ASP A 159 1.76 -17.97 -13.95
CA ASP A 159 0.54 -17.35 -13.43
C ASP A 159 0.58 -17.42 -11.90
N GLU A 160 0.76 -16.27 -11.26
CA GLU A 160 0.74 -16.13 -9.80
C GLU A 160 -0.39 -15.18 -9.38
N ILE A 161 -1.26 -15.63 -8.48
CA ILE A 161 -2.27 -14.78 -7.85
C ILE A 161 -1.57 -13.90 -6.83
N ILE A 162 -1.64 -12.59 -7.08
CA ILE A 162 -1.06 -11.57 -6.20
C ILE A 162 -2.21 -10.89 -5.46
N VAL A 163 -2.07 -10.82 -4.13
CA VAL A 163 -2.98 -10.11 -3.23
C VAL A 163 -2.19 -8.97 -2.60
N ARG A 164 -2.64 -7.75 -2.84
CA ARG A 164 -2.12 -6.53 -2.23
C ARG A 164 -3.08 -6.03 -1.18
N VAL A 165 -2.56 -5.49 -0.09
CA VAL A 165 -3.34 -4.95 1.03
C VAL A 165 -2.99 -3.50 1.28
N SER A 166 -3.96 -2.69 1.69
CA SER A 166 -3.73 -1.30 2.03
C SER A 166 -2.79 -1.16 3.24
N ARG A 167 -1.89 -0.18 3.19
CA ARG A 167 -0.88 0.09 4.23
C ARG A 167 -1.04 1.49 4.80
N GLY A 168 -1.36 1.58 6.09
CA GLY A 168 -1.53 2.87 6.78
C GLY A 168 -2.83 3.61 6.43
N TRP A 169 -3.75 2.93 5.74
CA TRP A 169 -5.12 3.35 5.45
C TRP A 169 -5.97 2.09 5.24
N GLY A 170 -7.29 2.23 5.29
CA GLY A 170 -8.19 1.08 5.28
C GLY A 170 -9.55 1.33 4.63
N THR A 171 -10.41 0.36 4.85
CA THR A 171 -11.78 0.32 4.35
C THR A 171 -12.61 1.49 4.86
N GLU A 172 -12.42 1.90 6.13
CA GLU A 172 -13.13 3.04 6.72
C GLU A 172 -12.84 4.33 5.93
N ASP A 173 -11.59 4.55 5.55
CA ASP A 173 -11.16 5.72 4.77
C ASP A 173 -11.78 5.77 3.36
N LEU A 174 -12.08 4.61 2.78
CA LEU A 174 -12.59 4.47 1.41
C LEU A 174 -14.12 4.42 1.34
N MET A 175 -14.75 3.74 2.29
CA MET A 175 -16.16 3.34 2.25
C MET A 175 -17.04 4.14 3.22
N GLN A 176 -16.46 4.88 4.17
CA GLN A 176 -17.21 5.72 5.10
C GLN A 176 -17.06 7.21 4.78
N GLY A 177 -17.98 8.02 5.30
CA GLY A 177 -18.02 9.46 5.09
C GLY A 177 -18.96 9.92 3.97
N VAL A 178 -18.86 11.20 3.61
CA VAL A 178 -19.77 11.89 2.67
C VAL A 178 -19.50 11.50 1.21
N LYS A 179 -18.23 11.26 0.85
CA LYS A 179 -17.81 10.81 -0.48
C LYS A 179 -17.25 9.39 -0.35
N GLN A 180 -17.91 8.44 -0.99
CA GLN A 180 -17.59 7.02 -0.92
C GLN A 180 -17.22 6.48 -2.30
N GLY A 181 -16.45 5.40 -2.35
CA GLY A 181 -16.14 4.73 -3.61
C GLY A 181 -15.37 5.63 -4.58
N GLU A 182 -15.83 5.77 -5.83
CA GLU A 182 -15.13 6.54 -6.88
C GLU A 182 -14.95 8.03 -6.57
N GLU A 183 -15.88 8.61 -5.81
CA GLU A 183 -15.82 10.01 -5.42
C GLU A 183 -14.81 10.25 -4.28
N ASN A 184 -14.36 9.19 -3.62
CA ASN A 184 -13.45 9.27 -2.48
C ASN A 184 -12.01 9.62 -2.93
N PRO A 185 -11.31 10.55 -2.23
CA PRO A 185 -9.92 10.88 -2.54
C PRO A 185 -8.95 9.69 -2.49
N PHE A 186 -9.13 8.73 -1.58
CA PHE A 186 -8.29 7.53 -1.47
C PHE A 186 -8.46 6.63 -2.69
N PHE A 187 -9.67 6.53 -3.24
CA PHE A 187 -9.88 5.80 -4.49
C PHE A 187 -9.04 6.40 -5.62
N LYS A 188 -9.13 7.73 -5.78
CA LYS A 188 -8.41 8.45 -6.84
C LYS A 188 -6.89 8.46 -6.68
N THR A 189 -6.39 8.50 -5.44
CA THR A 189 -4.97 8.70 -5.15
C THR A 189 -4.22 7.42 -4.77
N ARG A 190 -4.91 6.38 -4.31
CA ARG A 190 -4.29 5.11 -3.87
C ARG A 190 -4.70 3.92 -4.73
N VAL A 191 -6.00 3.77 -5.01
CA VAL A 191 -6.52 2.61 -5.77
C VAL A 191 -6.18 2.74 -7.26
N LEU A 192 -6.52 3.87 -7.88
CA LEU A 192 -6.36 4.05 -9.33
C LEU A 192 -4.89 4.01 -9.80
N PRO A 193 -3.93 4.64 -9.11
CA PRO A 193 -2.52 4.50 -9.47
C PRO A 193 -2.01 3.05 -9.34
N ALA A 194 -2.51 2.31 -8.33
CA ALA A 194 -2.08 0.94 -8.07
C ALA A 194 -2.56 -0.07 -9.13
N ILE A 195 -3.63 0.24 -9.87
CA ILE A 195 -4.14 -0.58 -10.97
C ILE A 195 -3.72 -0.07 -12.35
N SER A 196 -2.86 0.96 -12.42
CA SER A 196 -2.37 1.50 -13.68
C SER A 196 -1.58 0.45 -14.49
N ARG A 197 -1.63 0.53 -15.82
CA ARG A 197 -0.91 -0.41 -16.70
C ARG A 197 0.58 -0.52 -16.39
N GLU A 198 1.21 0.59 -16.01
CA GLU A 198 2.62 0.60 -15.62
C GLU A 198 2.87 -0.26 -14.38
N VAL A 199 2.03 -0.13 -13.35
CA VAL A 199 2.15 -0.94 -12.12
C VAL A 199 1.77 -2.39 -12.40
N MET A 200 0.70 -2.63 -13.15
CA MET A 200 0.22 -3.97 -13.51
C MET A 200 1.18 -4.75 -14.42
N GLY A 201 2.09 -4.05 -15.11
CA GLY A 201 3.17 -4.68 -15.87
C GLY A 201 4.33 -5.19 -15.01
N LYS A 202 4.41 -4.80 -13.73
CA LYS A 202 5.47 -5.24 -12.81
C LYS A 202 5.12 -6.63 -12.24
N THR A 203 6.11 -7.33 -11.69
CA THR A 203 5.81 -8.53 -10.89
C THR A 203 5.31 -8.14 -9.51
N GLY A 204 4.53 -9.00 -8.85
CA GLY A 204 3.94 -8.72 -7.53
C GLY A 204 4.92 -8.15 -6.52
N TYR A 205 6.15 -8.67 -6.43
CA TYR A 205 7.16 -8.20 -5.47
C TYR A 205 7.58 -6.72 -5.68
N LEU A 206 7.50 -6.21 -6.91
CA LEU A 206 7.80 -4.81 -7.23
C LEU A 206 6.60 -3.87 -7.05
N MET A 207 5.45 -4.40 -6.64
CA MET A 207 4.23 -3.62 -6.42
C MET A 207 4.04 -3.14 -4.98
N MET A 208 4.96 -3.50 -4.07
CA MET A 208 4.97 -2.98 -2.70
C MET A 208 5.45 -1.53 -2.70
N ASP A 209 4.73 -0.67 -2.00
CA ASP A 209 5.07 0.74 -1.84
C ASP A 209 4.64 1.28 -0.47
N LYS A 210 4.48 2.60 -0.34
CA LYS A 210 4.05 3.24 0.90
C LYS A 210 2.58 2.98 1.25
N SER A 211 1.76 2.65 0.26
CA SER A 211 0.30 2.52 0.33
C SER A 211 -0.18 1.10 0.19
N TRP A 212 0.65 0.22 -0.37
CA TRP A 212 0.32 -1.16 -0.67
C TRP A 212 1.43 -2.09 -0.20
N ASP A 213 1.03 -3.17 0.47
CA ASP A 213 1.89 -4.29 0.83
C ASP A 213 1.37 -5.58 0.20
N LEU A 214 2.15 -6.65 0.27
CA LEU A 214 1.72 -7.99 -0.16
C LEU A 214 1.29 -8.83 1.03
N ASP A 215 0.16 -9.52 0.89
CA ASP A 215 -0.27 -10.52 1.86
C ASP A 215 0.13 -11.92 1.41
N PHE A 216 1.30 -12.36 1.89
CA PHE A 216 1.86 -13.65 1.54
C PHE A 216 1.04 -14.84 2.05
N GLU A 217 0.24 -14.70 3.11
CA GLU A 217 -0.61 -15.78 3.59
C GLU A 217 -1.80 -15.93 2.65
N VAL A 218 -2.52 -14.85 2.41
CA VAL A 218 -3.73 -14.92 1.57
C VAL A 218 -3.37 -15.19 0.11
N MET A 219 -2.17 -14.79 -0.34
CA MET A 219 -1.64 -15.24 -1.63
C MET A 219 -1.50 -16.77 -1.71
N LEU A 220 -0.98 -17.44 -0.66
CA LEU A 220 -0.90 -18.91 -0.64
C LEU A 220 -2.29 -19.54 -0.61
N ASP A 221 -3.17 -19.02 0.24
CA ASP A 221 -4.53 -19.53 0.38
C ASP A 221 -5.33 -19.39 -0.93
N SER A 222 -5.16 -18.26 -1.63
CA SER A 222 -5.78 -18.04 -2.94
C SER A 222 -5.35 -19.10 -3.97
N HIS A 223 -4.07 -19.46 -3.99
CA HIS A 223 -3.58 -20.53 -4.87
C HIS A 223 -4.10 -21.90 -4.46
N GLU A 224 -4.25 -22.16 -3.16
CA GLU A 224 -4.79 -23.41 -2.66
C GLU A 224 -6.28 -23.54 -2.98
N LEU A 225 -7.09 -22.50 -2.78
CA LEU A 225 -8.51 -22.46 -3.13
C LEU A 225 -8.73 -22.64 -4.64
N VAL A 226 -7.90 -22.00 -5.47
CA VAL A 226 -7.95 -22.20 -6.93
C VAL A 226 -7.54 -23.63 -7.30
N LYS A 227 -6.54 -24.20 -6.63
CA LYS A 227 -6.12 -25.60 -6.86
C LYS A 227 -7.20 -26.61 -6.47
N ARG A 228 -8.01 -26.30 -5.46
CA ARG A 228 -9.15 -27.10 -5.01
C ARG A 228 -10.42 -26.88 -5.83
N GLU A 229 -10.39 -25.96 -6.80
CA GLU A 229 -11.53 -25.53 -7.61
C GLU A 229 -12.67 -24.87 -6.81
N ASP A 230 -12.41 -24.50 -5.55
CA ASP A 230 -13.37 -23.77 -4.70
C ASP A 230 -13.61 -22.35 -5.25
N VAL A 231 -12.58 -21.77 -5.87
CA VAL A 231 -12.61 -20.43 -6.48
C VAL A 231 -12.03 -20.49 -7.89
N LYS A 232 -12.65 -19.80 -8.85
CA LYS A 232 -12.12 -19.68 -10.20
C LYS A 232 -11.04 -18.60 -10.28
N SER A 233 -9.89 -18.93 -10.85
CA SER A 233 -8.78 -17.97 -11.05
C SER A 233 -9.21 -16.68 -11.76
N LYS A 234 -10.11 -16.78 -12.76
CA LYS A 234 -10.65 -15.61 -13.48
C LYS A 234 -11.46 -14.65 -12.59
N GLU A 235 -12.00 -15.13 -11.47
CA GLU A 235 -12.75 -14.27 -10.55
C GLU A 235 -11.83 -13.42 -9.67
N LEU A 236 -10.54 -13.77 -9.60
CA LEU A 236 -9.49 -13.07 -8.84
C LEU A 236 -8.61 -12.17 -9.72
N ASP A 237 -8.84 -12.18 -11.04
CA ASP A 237 -8.06 -11.32 -11.93
C ASP A 237 -8.68 -9.93 -11.97
N LYS A 238 -7.87 -8.93 -11.59
CA LYS A 238 -8.18 -7.51 -11.71
C LYS A 238 -9.40 -7.07 -10.90
N VAL A 239 -9.37 -7.36 -9.60
CA VAL A 239 -10.47 -7.05 -8.67
C VAL A 239 -9.98 -6.32 -7.42
N VAL A 240 -10.69 -5.25 -7.05
CA VAL A 240 -10.53 -4.55 -5.77
C VAL A 240 -11.65 -5.01 -4.83
N PHE A 241 -11.31 -5.35 -3.59
CA PHE A 241 -12.25 -5.72 -2.55
C PHE A 241 -12.19 -4.73 -1.39
N ALA A 242 -13.36 -4.41 -0.86
CA ALA A 242 -13.52 -3.63 0.37
C ALA A 242 -14.70 -4.19 1.17
N PHE A 243 -14.69 -4.00 2.47
CA PHE A 243 -15.82 -4.40 3.33
C PHE A 243 -16.76 -3.22 3.55
N LEU A 244 -18.07 -3.42 3.44
CA LEU A 244 -19.05 -2.37 3.73
C LEU A 244 -19.95 -2.82 4.86
N GLU A 245 -19.97 -2.08 5.96
CA GLU A 245 -20.86 -2.38 7.08
C GLU A 245 -22.32 -2.43 6.63
N GLY A 246 -23.00 -3.53 6.95
CA GLY A 246 -24.39 -3.80 6.55
C GLY A 246 -24.56 -4.44 5.16
N ALA A 247 -23.61 -4.28 4.24
CA ALA A 247 -23.67 -4.92 2.90
C ALA A 247 -22.73 -6.14 2.77
N GLY A 248 -21.70 -6.23 3.61
CA GLY A 248 -20.65 -7.25 3.57
C GLY A 248 -19.55 -6.91 2.57
N TRP A 249 -18.90 -7.94 2.02
CA TRP A 249 -17.85 -7.76 1.03
C TRP A 249 -18.38 -7.22 -0.30
N VAL A 250 -17.75 -6.16 -0.78
CA VAL A 250 -18.00 -5.57 -2.09
C VAL A 250 -16.74 -5.67 -2.95
N GLN A 251 -16.95 -5.76 -4.27
CA GLN A 251 -15.89 -5.88 -5.25
C GLN A 251 -16.05 -4.85 -6.37
N TRP A 252 -14.93 -4.46 -6.96
CA TRP A 252 -14.89 -3.72 -8.21
C TRP A 252 -13.91 -4.39 -9.17
N LYS A 253 -14.41 -4.85 -10.32
CA LYS A 253 -13.60 -5.39 -11.41
C LYS A 253 -13.28 -4.27 -12.39
N TRP A 254 -12.02 -3.94 -12.58
CA TRP A 254 -11.61 -2.79 -13.40
C TRP A 254 -11.31 -3.14 -14.86
N GLU A 255 -11.25 -4.43 -15.20
CA GLU A 255 -11.27 -4.89 -16.58
C GLU A 255 -12.40 -5.92 -16.77
N GLY A 256 -13.44 -5.51 -17.47
CA GLY A 256 -14.62 -6.30 -17.84
C GLY A 256 -15.41 -5.62 -18.96
N GLU A 257 -16.23 -6.37 -19.71
CA GLU A 257 -17.01 -5.87 -20.85
C GLU A 257 -17.76 -4.57 -20.49
N GLY A 258 -17.38 -3.47 -21.14
CA GLY A 258 -18.05 -2.17 -21.02
C GLY A 258 -17.28 -1.08 -20.25
N GLN A 259 -16.18 -1.39 -19.54
CA GLN A 259 -15.31 -0.36 -18.97
C GLN A 259 -14.07 -0.19 -19.84
N VAL A 260 -14.15 0.73 -20.79
CA VAL A 260 -12.97 1.33 -21.44
C VAL A 260 -12.07 1.81 -20.31
N ASP A 261 -10.81 1.37 -20.31
CA ASP A 261 -9.75 1.76 -19.39
C ASP A 261 -10.02 3.15 -18.80
N VAL A 262 -10.54 3.23 -17.56
CA VAL A 262 -10.86 4.52 -16.91
C VAL A 262 -9.60 5.40 -16.88
N VAL A 263 -8.43 4.76 -16.80
CA VAL A 263 -7.11 5.36 -16.88
C VAL A 263 -6.76 5.87 -18.30
N GLU A 264 -7.10 5.13 -19.35
CA GLU A 264 -6.84 5.53 -20.76
C GLU A 264 -7.81 6.62 -21.19
N GLY A 265 -9.09 6.55 -20.79
CA GLY A 265 -10.05 7.63 -20.98
C GLY A 265 -9.60 8.92 -20.30
N ARG A 266 -9.02 8.84 -19.10
CA ARG A 266 -8.39 9.99 -18.42
C ARG A 266 -7.14 10.49 -19.11
N ARG A 267 -6.23 9.58 -19.52
CA ARG A 267 -5.01 9.95 -20.25
C ARG A 267 -5.35 10.63 -21.57
N GLN A 268 -6.32 10.10 -22.31
CA GLN A 268 -6.83 10.66 -23.55
C GLN A 268 -7.48 12.03 -23.32
N LYS A 269 -8.24 12.22 -22.25
CA LYS A 269 -8.80 13.53 -21.87
C LYS A 269 -7.71 14.57 -21.54
N VAL A 270 -6.66 14.18 -20.81
CA VAL A 270 -5.52 15.07 -20.50
C VAL A 270 -4.73 15.41 -21.77
N VAL A 271 -4.52 14.44 -22.66
CA VAL A 271 -3.87 14.66 -23.97
C VAL A 271 -4.74 15.56 -24.85
N ALA A 272 -6.05 15.35 -24.90
CA ALA A 272 -6.99 16.19 -25.64
C ALA A 272 -7.02 17.62 -25.09
N PHE A 273 -6.97 17.81 -23.77
CA PHE A 273 -6.86 19.13 -23.15
C PHE A 273 -5.55 19.84 -23.55
N LYS A 274 -4.42 19.12 -23.53
CA LYS A 274 -3.13 19.64 -24.00
C LYS A 274 -3.18 20.04 -25.47
N GLU A 275 -3.76 19.21 -26.33
CA GLU A 275 -3.90 19.49 -27.76
C GLU A 275 -4.80 20.70 -28.06
N THR A 276 -5.91 20.86 -27.32
CA THR A 276 -6.79 22.04 -27.46
C THR A 276 -6.05 23.32 -27.08
N LEU A 277 -5.29 23.31 -25.98
CA LEU A 277 -4.45 24.45 -25.60
C LEU A 277 -3.33 24.71 -26.61
N GLY A 278 -2.74 23.66 -27.19
CA GLY A 278 -1.77 23.75 -28.28
C GLY A 278 -2.34 24.39 -29.54
N LYS A 279 -3.56 24.01 -29.95
CA LYS A 279 -4.29 24.62 -31.08
C LYS A 279 -4.60 26.10 -30.85
N MET A 280 -4.80 26.51 -29.59
CA MET A 280 -4.98 27.92 -29.20
C MET A 280 -3.65 28.69 -29.06
N GLY A 281 -2.50 28.03 -29.29
CA GLY A 281 -1.17 28.62 -29.12
C GLY A 281 -0.77 28.88 -27.67
N LYS A 282 -1.47 28.28 -26.70
CA LYS A 282 -1.34 28.56 -25.26
C LYS A 282 -0.92 27.31 -24.46
N GLU A 283 -0.01 26.51 -25.02
CA GLU A 283 0.50 25.29 -24.38
C GLU A 283 1.19 25.57 -23.02
N SER A 284 1.72 26.78 -22.81
CA SER A 284 2.29 27.21 -21.52
C SER A 284 1.28 27.14 -20.36
N LEU A 285 -0.02 27.30 -20.62
CA LEU A 285 -1.08 27.19 -19.61
C LEU A 285 -1.26 25.75 -19.12
N PHE A 286 -0.99 24.75 -19.96
CA PHE A 286 -1.03 23.35 -19.56
C PHE A 286 0.03 23.08 -18.48
N TRP A 287 1.25 23.56 -18.70
CA TRP A 287 2.36 23.40 -17.76
C TRP A 287 2.13 24.18 -16.47
N LYS A 288 1.55 25.38 -16.56
CA LYS A 288 1.20 26.18 -15.39
C LYS A 288 0.10 25.54 -14.56
N TRP A 289 -0.89 24.93 -15.22
CA TRP A 289 -1.92 24.14 -14.55
C TRP A 289 -1.33 22.92 -13.83
N THR A 290 -0.47 22.13 -14.49
CA THR A 290 0.18 20.99 -13.85
C THR A 290 1.02 21.40 -12.65
N GLU A 291 1.75 22.52 -12.74
CA GLU A 291 2.55 23.07 -11.65
C GLU A 291 1.68 23.46 -10.45
N ILE A 292 0.57 24.18 -10.66
CA ILE A 292 -0.35 24.58 -9.59
C ILE A 292 -0.97 23.35 -8.90
N VAL A 293 -1.30 22.32 -9.67
CA VAL A 293 -1.85 21.04 -9.17
C VAL A 293 -0.79 20.27 -8.37
N GLU A 294 0.47 20.28 -8.80
CA GLU A 294 1.57 19.60 -8.10
C GLU A 294 2.02 20.32 -6.83
N GLU A 295 2.07 21.66 -6.82
CA GLU A 295 2.42 22.48 -5.65
C GLU A 295 1.48 22.24 -4.46
N GLU A 296 0.19 22.01 -4.74
CA GLU A 296 -0.85 21.86 -3.73
C GLU A 296 -1.11 20.41 -3.34
N ARG A 297 -0.37 19.46 -3.94
CA ARG A 297 -0.44 18.04 -3.60
C ARG A 297 0.36 17.77 -2.33
N ASP A 298 -0.27 17.15 -1.33
CA ASP A 298 0.44 16.82 -0.08
C ASP A 298 1.64 15.87 -0.35
N LYS A 299 2.59 15.80 0.60
CA LYS A 299 3.68 14.80 0.58
C LYS A 299 3.17 13.35 0.48
N ASP A 300 1.89 13.14 0.81
CA ASP A 300 1.18 11.87 0.74
C ASP A 300 0.21 11.74 -0.46
N GLY A 301 0.18 12.73 -1.37
CA GLY A 301 -0.50 12.64 -2.66
C GLY A 301 -1.98 13.06 -2.71
N GLY A 302 -2.55 13.51 -1.59
CA GLY A 302 -3.96 13.88 -1.43
C GLY A 302 -4.29 15.36 -1.71
N PHE A 303 -5.58 15.63 -1.94
CA PHE A 303 -6.17 16.97 -2.01
C PHE A 303 -7.24 17.11 -0.93
N THR A 304 -7.09 18.04 0.01
CA THR A 304 -8.16 18.44 0.93
C THR A 304 -9.19 19.33 0.21
N ARG A 305 -10.45 19.36 0.68
CA ARG A 305 -11.53 20.15 0.05
C ARG A 305 -11.19 21.65 -0.08
N GLU A 306 -10.62 22.24 0.97
CA GLU A 306 -10.18 23.63 0.96
C GLU A 306 -9.07 23.89 -0.07
N ARG A 307 -8.17 22.92 -0.30
CA ARG A 307 -7.13 23.03 -1.34
C ARG A 307 -7.72 22.92 -2.73
N GLN A 308 -8.71 22.05 -2.95
CA GLN A 308 -9.41 21.94 -4.24
C GLN A 308 -10.03 23.27 -4.64
N GLU A 309 -10.73 23.93 -3.71
CA GLU A 309 -11.31 25.26 -3.95
C GLU A 309 -10.24 26.34 -4.20
N ARG A 310 -9.07 26.26 -3.53
CA ARG A 310 -7.93 27.17 -3.80
C ARG A 310 -7.29 26.93 -5.17
N VAL A 311 -7.07 25.66 -5.55
CA VAL A 311 -6.55 25.28 -6.87
C VAL A 311 -7.51 25.75 -7.96
N ALA A 312 -8.82 25.57 -7.77
CA ALA A 312 -9.84 26.02 -8.73
C ALA A 312 -9.72 27.51 -9.04
N LYS A 313 -9.70 28.31 -7.97
CA LYS A 313 -9.60 29.77 -8.08
C LYS A 313 -8.28 30.19 -8.71
N ARG A 314 -7.16 29.56 -8.33
CA ARG A 314 -5.83 29.90 -8.86
C ARG A 314 -5.68 29.54 -10.34
N VAL A 315 -6.21 28.40 -10.75
CA VAL A 315 -6.23 27.97 -12.17
C VAL A 315 -7.16 28.88 -12.99
N GLN A 316 -8.35 29.20 -12.50
CA GLN A 316 -9.27 30.12 -13.20
C GLN A 316 -8.65 31.50 -13.39
N MET A 317 -8.07 32.10 -12.34
CA MET A 317 -7.39 33.39 -12.44
C MET A 317 -6.24 33.38 -13.46
N GLU A 318 -5.45 32.30 -13.51
CA GLU A 318 -4.29 32.22 -14.41
C GLU A 318 -4.73 32.02 -15.88
N PHE A 319 -5.82 31.31 -16.12
CA PHE A 319 -6.40 31.13 -17.46
C PHE A 319 -7.10 32.42 -17.93
N GLU A 320 -7.87 33.09 -17.06
CA GLU A 320 -8.52 34.38 -17.35
C GLU A 320 -7.50 35.47 -17.67
N LYS A 321 -6.39 35.54 -16.92
CA LYS A 321 -5.28 36.47 -17.18
C LYS A 321 -4.65 36.29 -18.57
N ASN A 322 -4.73 35.08 -19.11
CA ASN A 322 -4.26 34.77 -20.46
C ASN A 322 -5.39 34.79 -21.50
N GLY A 323 -6.58 35.30 -21.15
CA GLY A 323 -7.74 35.43 -22.05
C GLY A 323 -8.26 34.07 -22.53
N VAL A 324 -8.33 33.08 -21.64
CA VAL A 324 -8.92 31.76 -21.89
C VAL A 324 -9.91 31.44 -20.78
N ASP A 325 -11.11 31.03 -21.12
CA ASP A 325 -12.05 30.47 -20.15
C ASP A 325 -11.69 29.00 -19.89
N PHE A 326 -11.27 28.69 -18.67
CA PHE A 326 -10.89 27.35 -18.27
C PHE A 326 -12.06 26.36 -18.40
N ASP A 327 -13.27 26.77 -18.02
CA ASP A 327 -14.45 25.90 -18.01
C ASP A 327 -14.88 25.58 -19.46
N GLU A 328 -14.68 26.49 -20.40
CA GLU A 328 -14.94 26.28 -21.83
C GLU A 328 -13.94 25.32 -22.48
N VAL A 329 -12.65 25.42 -22.13
CA VAL A 329 -11.61 24.50 -22.64
C VAL A 329 -11.79 23.10 -22.06
N VAL A 330 -12.21 22.99 -20.80
CA VAL A 330 -12.53 21.71 -20.15
C VAL A 330 -13.74 21.05 -20.82
N LYS A 331 -14.80 21.80 -21.10
CA LYS A 331 -15.99 21.28 -21.80
C LYS A 331 -15.68 20.83 -23.23
N SER A 332 -14.88 21.59 -23.97
CA SER A 332 -14.50 21.26 -25.36
C SER A 332 -13.52 20.08 -25.47
N SER A 333 -12.77 19.76 -24.40
CA SER A 333 -11.86 18.61 -24.33
C SER A 333 -12.49 17.32 -23.79
N GLY A 334 -13.82 17.29 -23.61
CA GLY A 334 -14.55 16.08 -23.16
C GLY A 334 -14.64 15.92 -21.64
N GLY A 335 -14.43 17.01 -20.89
CA GLY A 335 -14.56 17.07 -19.43
C GLY A 335 -13.33 16.53 -18.70
N LEU A 336 -12.81 17.33 -17.76
CA LEU A 336 -11.75 16.97 -16.81
C LEU A 336 -12.34 16.77 -15.42
N ASP A 337 -13.54 16.18 -15.31
CA ASP A 337 -14.37 16.08 -14.09
C ASP A 337 -13.67 15.44 -12.87
N GLU A 338 -12.43 14.98 -13.03
CA GLU A 338 -11.61 14.37 -11.99
C GLU A 338 -10.23 15.01 -11.81
N VAL A 339 -9.85 15.98 -12.64
CA VAL A 339 -8.56 16.72 -12.57
C VAL A 339 -8.76 18.24 -12.40
N ALA A 340 -9.93 18.75 -12.80
CA ALA A 340 -10.37 20.08 -12.44
C ALA A 340 -11.11 20.02 -11.09
N PRO A 341 -10.77 20.88 -10.11
CA PRO A 341 -11.60 21.04 -8.93
C PRO A 341 -12.93 21.67 -9.34
N SER A 342 -13.95 20.84 -9.58
CA SER A 342 -15.30 21.31 -9.85
C SER A 342 -15.89 21.93 -8.58
N LYS A 343 -16.67 23.00 -8.76
CA LYS A 343 -17.41 23.69 -7.69
C LYS A 343 -18.33 22.76 -6.91
#